data_AF-A0A8J5NW75-F1
#
_entry.id   AF-A0A8J5NW75-F1
#
_cell.length_a   1.000
_cell.length_b   1.000
_cell.length_c   1.000
_cell.angle_alpha   90.00
_cell.angle_beta   90.00
_cell.angle_gamma   90.00
#
_symmetry.space_group_name_H-M   'P 1'
#
loop_
_entity.id
_entity.type
_entity.pdbx_description
1 polymer ?
#
loop_
_entity_poly.entity_id
_entity_poly.type
_entity_poly.pdbx_seq_one_letter_code
_entity_poly.pdbx_strand_id
1 'polypeptide(L)'
;MLFVHDTQALEDLDPDDFDEWTKRGPVGKLHNLVVWINRSNKATVILRRVQDDDPYKNYPGTLDVVLDNCTRWLSQYYMIERAIKLRRYLEELVDITIQSNRKLARSRSKVEKSRSSLPSCLEEDNLLTDADWEALNWFSN
;
A
#
# COMPACT_ATOMS: atom_id res chain seq x y z
N MET A 1 -12.08 -23.91 34.62
CA MET A 1 -11.36 -23.64 33.35
C MET A 1 -12.40 -23.18 32.36
N LEU A 2 -12.32 -21.93 31.92
CA LEU A 2 -13.25 -21.36 30.93
C LEU A 2 -12.80 -21.83 29.55
N PHE A 3 -13.49 -22.81 29.00
CA PHE A 3 -13.46 -23.07 27.56
C PHE A 3 -14.34 -21.99 26.92
N VAL A 4 -13.71 -21.11 26.13
CA VAL A 4 -14.43 -20.14 25.31
C VAL A 4 -15.18 -20.93 24.25
N HIS A 5 -16.48 -21.10 24.46
CA HIS A 5 -17.43 -21.52 23.43
C HIS A 5 -17.66 -20.34 22.51
N ASP A 6 -16.73 -20.11 21.59
CA ASP A 6 -16.93 -19.15 20.50
C ASP A 6 -16.40 -19.72 19.18
N THR A 7 -16.78 -20.97 18.93
CA THR A 7 -16.53 -21.63 17.63
C THR A 7 -17.54 -21.18 16.58
N GLN A 8 -18.63 -20.51 16.98
CA GLN A 8 -19.67 -20.01 16.08
C GLN A 8 -19.23 -18.76 15.30
N ALA A 9 -18.40 -17.89 15.88
CA ALA A 9 -17.90 -16.70 15.20
C ALA A 9 -16.96 -17.01 14.00
N LEU A 10 -16.44 -18.24 13.91
CA LEU A 10 -15.53 -18.69 12.87
C LEU A 10 -16.24 -19.41 11.71
N GLU A 11 -17.50 -19.82 11.88
CA GLU A 11 -18.30 -20.52 10.85
C GLU A 11 -19.06 -19.59 9.90
N ASP A 12 -19.21 -18.31 10.25
CA ASP A 12 -19.97 -17.30 9.46
C ASP A 12 -19.09 -16.45 8.52
N LEU A 13 -17.80 -16.75 8.39
CA LEU A 13 -16.93 -16.02 7.46
C LEU A 13 -17.02 -16.65 6.07
N ASP A 14 -17.72 -15.97 5.16
CA ASP A 14 -17.69 -16.31 3.74
C ASP A 14 -16.22 -16.28 3.26
N PRO A 15 -15.72 -17.31 2.55
CA PRO A 15 -14.43 -17.24 1.89
C PRO A 15 -14.23 -15.95 1.08
N ASP A 16 -15.30 -15.41 0.49
CA ASP A 16 -15.27 -14.13 -0.23
C ASP A 16 -15.09 -12.94 0.73
N ASP A 17 -15.66 -12.98 1.93
CA ASP A 17 -15.42 -11.97 2.99
C ASP A 17 -13.97 -12.02 3.47
N PHE A 18 -13.37 -13.21 3.57
CA PHE A 18 -11.95 -13.35 3.91
C PHE A 18 -11.04 -12.81 2.80
N ASP A 19 -11.37 -13.08 1.53
CA ASP A 19 -10.60 -12.61 0.38
C ASP A 19 -10.74 -11.09 0.14
N GLU A 20 -11.84 -10.50 0.60
CA GLU A 20 -12.05 -9.05 0.63
C GLU A 20 -11.39 -8.40 1.85
N TRP A 21 -11.48 -9.02 3.03
CA TRP A 21 -10.84 -8.55 4.26
C TRP A 21 -9.31 -8.58 4.15
N THR A 22 -8.74 -9.62 3.55
CA THR A 22 -7.30 -9.71 3.25
C THR A 22 -6.83 -8.64 2.27
N LYS A 23 -7.71 -8.09 1.42
CA LYS A 23 -7.41 -6.97 0.51
C LYS A 23 -7.64 -5.60 1.16
N ARG A 24 -8.51 -5.50 2.17
CA ARG A 24 -8.87 -4.25 2.88
C ARG A 24 -8.08 -4.00 4.17
N GLY A 25 -7.48 -5.02 4.78
CA GLY A 25 -6.64 -4.87 5.98
C GLY A 25 -5.30 -4.16 5.70
N PRO A 26 -4.55 -3.74 6.74
CA PRO A 26 -3.28 -3.01 6.58
C PRO A 26 -2.29 -3.69 5.63
N VAL A 27 -2.14 -5.01 5.76
CA VAL A 27 -1.27 -5.82 4.89
C VAL A 27 -1.77 -5.84 3.45
N GLY A 28 -3.08 -6.02 3.24
CA GLY A 28 -3.69 -6.03 1.91
C GLY A 28 -3.54 -4.72 1.17
N LYS A 29 -3.84 -3.61 1.86
CA LYS A 29 -3.62 -2.25 1.36
C LYS A 29 -2.16 -2.05 0.96
N LEU A 30 -1.23 -2.47 1.82
CA LEU A 30 0.20 -2.40 1.52
C LEU A 30 0.59 -3.25 0.29
N HIS A 31 0.12 -4.49 0.21
CA HIS A 31 0.34 -5.36 -0.94
C HIS A 31 -0.12 -4.69 -2.24
N ASN A 32 -1.34 -4.15 -2.24
CA ASN A 32 -1.91 -3.46 -3.39
C ASN A 32 -1.09 -2.23 -3.81
N LEU A 33 -0.61 -1.45 -2.84
CA LEU A 33 0.29 -0.32 -3.09
C LEU A 33 1.62 -0.79 -3.70
N VAL A 34 2.25 -1.81 -3.13
CA VAL A 34 3.52 -2.37 -3.60
C VAL A 34 3.39 -2.95 -5.00
N VAL A 35 2.33 -3.70 -5.29
CA VAL A 35 2.01 -4.23 -6.62
C VAL A 35 1.84 -3.11 -7.63
N TRP A 36 1.12 -2.05 -7.28
CA TRP A 36 0.96 -0.90 -8.15
C TRP A 36 2.30 -0.20 -8.44
N ILE A 37 3.11 0.05 -7.41
CA ILE A 37 4.44 0.68 -7.57
C ILE A 37 5.31 -0.16 -8.49
N ASN A 38 5.41 -1.47 -8.23
CA ASN A 38 6.25 -2.37 -9.00
C ASN A 38 5.85 -2.42 -10.49
N ARG A 39 4.55 -2.34 -10.79
CA ARG A 39 4.00 -2.35 -12.16
C ARG A 39 4.00 -0.98 -12.85
N SER A 40 4.26 0.11 -12.12
CA SER A 40 4.18 1.47 -12.62
C SER A 40 5.56 2.11 -12.69
N ASN A 41 6.16 2.15 -13.89
CA ASN A 41 7.43 2.83 -14.13
C ASN A 41 7.43 4.27 -13.61
N LYS A 42 6.29 4.97 -13.75
CA LYS A 42 6.12 6.33 -13.23
C LYS A 42 6.20 6.37 -11.70
N ALA A 43 5.55 5.45 -11.00
CA ALA A 43 5.58 5.39 -9.54
C ALA A 43 7.00 5.05 -9.05
N THR A 44 7.67 4.07 -9.66
CA THR A 44 9.06 3.73 -9.34
C THR A 44 10.01 4.91 -9.51
N VAL A 45 9.89 5.68 -10.60
CA VAL A 45 10.73 6.87 -10.82
C VAL A 45 10.48 7.94 -9.76
N ILE A 46 9.21 8.20 -9.41
CA ILE A 46 8.88 9.18 -8.36
C ILE A 46 9.43 8.71 -7.01
N LEU A 47 9.24 7.43 -6.66
CA LEU A 47 9.72 6.85 -5.41
C LEU A 47 11.25 6.96 -5.26
N ARG A 48 11.99 6.72 -6.34
CA ARG A 48 13.45 6.89 -6.34
C ARG A 48 13.84 8.35 -6.21
N ARG A 49 13.15 9.24 -6.91
CA ARG A 49 13.41 10.68 -6.84
C ARG A 49 13.22 11.24 -5.44
N VAL A 50 12.09 10.95 -4.77
CA VAL A 50 11.85 11.47 -3.40
C VAL A 50 12.87 10.95 -2.39
N GLN A 51 13.47 9.77 -2.65
CA GLN A 51 14.59 9.26 -1.86
C GLN A 51 15.92 9.93 -2.19
N ASP A 52 16.18 10.28 -3.45
CA ASP A 52 17.40 11.00 -3.83
C ASP A 52 17.40 12.46 -3.35
N ASP A 53 16.21 13.05 -3.25
CA ASP A 53 16.03 14.40 -2.73
C ASP A 53 16.14 14.46 -1.19
N ASP A 54 16.23 13.34 -0.47
CA ASP A 54 16.44 13.30 0.99
C ASP A 54 17.91 13.24 1.41
N PRO A 55 18.49 14.33 1.95
CA PRO A 55 19.86 14.33 2.46
C PRO A 55 20.03 13.58 3.78
N TYR A 56 18.94 13.24 4.48
CA TYR A 56 18.96 12.58 5.79
C TYR A 56 18.77 11.05 5.70
N LYS A 57 18.63 10.48 4.49
CA LYS A 57 18.48 9.04 4.33
C LYS A 57 19.70 8.29 4.86
N ASN A 58 19.46 7.21 5.59
CA ASN A 58 20.51 6.41 6.24
C ASN A 58 20.97 5.20 5.41
N TYR A 59 20.74 5.21 4.10
CA TYR A 59 21.14 4.15 3.18
C TYR A 59 21.64 4.73 1.84
N PRO A 60 22.59 4.06 1.17
CA PRO A 60 23.10 4.52 -0.11
C PRO A 60 22.08 4.32 -1.23
N GLY A 61 22.08 5.23 -2.22
CA GLY A 61 21.23 5.13 -3.40
C GLY A 61 19.73 5.13 -3.07
N THR A 62 18.95 4.37 -3.83
CA THR A 62 17.50 4.24 -3.64
C THR A 62 17.12 2.80 -3.42
N LEU A 63 16.05 2.59 -2.67
CA LEU A 63 15.48 1.28 -2.40
C LEU A 63 14.16 1.14 -3.16
N ASP A 64 14.01 0.01 -3.86
CA ASP A 64 12.72 -0.39 -4.44
C ASP A 64 11.85 -1.07 -3.38
N VAL A 65 10.53 -1.12 -3.65
CA VAL A 65 9.60 -1.94 -2.86
C VAL A 65 9.88 -3.42 -3.06
N VAL A 66 9.61 -4.23 -2.02
CA VAL A 66 9.74 -5.68 -2.08
C VAL A 66 8.35 -6.28 -2.26
N LEU A 67 8.13 -6.98 -3.37
CA LEU A 67 6.92 -7.77 -3.57
C LEU A 67 6.95 -9.01 -2.69
N ASP A 68 5.87 -9.26 -1.98
CA ASP A 68 5.62 -10.56 -1.38
C ASP A 68 5.33 -11.61 -2.47
N ASN A 69 5.56 -12.86 -2.09
CA ASN A 69 5.31 -14.03 -2.93
C ASN A 69 4.63 -15.06 -2.04
N CYS A 70 3.37 -15.36 -2.33
CA CYS A 70 2.51 -16.25 -1.55
C CYS A 70 3.07 -17.67 -1.32
N THR A 71 4.13 -18.08 -2.05
CA THR A 71 4.78 -19.40 -1.89
C THR A 71 6.02 -19.38 -1.00
N ARG A 72 6.46 -18.21 -0.54
CA ARG A 72 7.67 -18.04 0.28
C ARG A 72 7.28 -17.56 1.68
N TRP A 73 7.66 -18.35 2.68
CA TRP A 73 7.22 -18.24 4.09
C TRP A 73 7.45 -16.87 4.74
N LEU A 74 8.41 -16.07 4.27
CA LEU A 74 8.78 -14.77 4.86
C LEU A 74 8.59 -13.58 3.90
N SER A 75 8.01 -13.79 2.74
CA SER A 75 7.96 -12.75 1.71
C SER A 75 7.10 -11.54 2.13
N GLN A 76 5.98 -11.78 2.81
CA GLN A 76 5.12 -10.75 3.37
C GLN A 76 5.83 -9.96 4.48
N TYR A 77 6.60 -10.63 5.33
CA TYR A 77 7.42 -9.98 6.36
C TYR A 77 8.43 -9.01 5.71
N TYR A 78 9.16 -9.44 4.68
CA TYR A 78 10.12 -8.57 3.99
C TYR A 78 9.47 -7.42 3.22
N MET A 79 8.26 -7.61 2.68
CA MET A 79 7.46 -6.52 2.11
C MET A 79 7.15 -5.47 3.17
N ILE A 80 6.66 -5.90 4.35
CA ILE A 80 6.32 -5.02 5.47
C ILE A 80 7.56 -4.27 5.98
N GLU A 81 8.65 -4.99 6.25
CA GLU A 81 9.92 -4.41 6.72
C GLU A 81 10.45 -3.35 5.73
N ARG A 82 10.42 -3.65 4.42
CA ARG A 82 10.81 -2.68 3.39
C ARG A 82 9.88 -1.48 3.36
N ALA A 83 8.57 -1.69 3.48
CA ALA A 83 7.59 -0.63 3.44
C ALA A 83 7.72 0.31 4.62
N ILE A 84 7.94 -0.20 5.83
CA ILE A 84 8.16 0.61 7.04
C ILE A 84 9.41 1.49 6.86
N LYS A 85 10.51 0.91 6.38
CA LYS A 85 11.73 1.68 6.05
C LYS A 85 11.48 2.78 5.02
N LEU A 86 10.53 2.58 4.13
CA LEU A 86 10.17 3.52 3.06
C LEU A 86 8.94 4.39 3.37
N ARG A 87 8.33 4.28 4.57
CA ARG A 87 7.01 4.87 4.88
C ARG A 87 6.87 6.32 4.41
N ARG A 88 7.79 7.18 4.86
CA ARG A 88 7.79 8.62 4.51
C ARG A 88 7.77 8.87 3.00
N TYR A 89 8.52 8.08 2.23
CA TYR A 89 8.62 8.21 0.78
C TYR A 89 7.40 7.62 0.06
N LEU A 90 6.80 6.57 0.61
CA LEU A 90 5.57 5.98 0.10
C LEU A 90 4.40 6.95 0.28
N GLU A 91 4.28 7.59 1.44
CA GLU A 91 3.29 8.63 1.71
C GLU A 91 3.46 9.81 0.73
N GLU A 92 4.69 10.30 0.54
CA GLU A 92 4.97 11.40 -0.40
C GLU A 92 4.67 11.03 -1.86
N LEU A 93 5.00 9.80 -2.29
CA LEU A 93 4.65 9.28 -3.61
C LEU A 93 3.13 9.27 -3.84
N VAL A 94 2.37 8.80 -2.85
CA VAL A 94 0.90 8.75 -2.89
C VAL A 94 0.34 10.16 -3.04
N ASP A 95 0.81 11.10 -2.23
CA ASP A 95 0.39 12.51 -2.28
C ASP A 95 0.69 13.16 -3.64
N ILE A 96 1.90 13.01 -4.16
CA ILE A 96 2.29 13.52 -5.47
C ILE A 96 1.37 12.96 -6.56
N THR A 97 1.04 11.67 -6.47
CA THR A 97 0.20 10.98 -7.46
C THR A 97 -1.23 11.48 -7.42
N ILE A 98 -1.83 11.58 -6.22
CA ILE A 98 -3.19 12.08 -6.02
C ILE A 98 -3.31 13.53 -6.49
N GLN A 99 -2.38 14.40 -6.10
CA GLN A 99 -2.38 15.80 -6.51
C GLN A 99 -2.24 15.96 -8.03
N SER A 100 -1.37 15.17 -8.66
CA SER A 100 -1.19 15.16 -10.12
C SER A 100 -2.46 14.73 -10.84
N ASN A 101 -3.15 13.70 -10.35
CA ASN A 101 -4.42 13.24 -10.92
C ASN A 101 -5.52 14.31 -10.77
N ARG A 102 -5.65 14.91 -9.58
CA ARG A 102 -6.62 16.01 -9.33
C ARG A 102 -6.40 17.20 -10.28
N LYS A 103 -5.14 17.58 -10.52
CA LYS A 103 -4.80 18.65 -11.49
C LYS A 103 -5.23 18.26 -12.91
N LEU A 104 -4.94 17.03 -13.34
CA LEU A 104 -5.34 16.54 -14.66
C LEU A 104 -6.86 16.51 -14.84
N ALA A 105 -7.61 16.09 -13.81
CA ALA A 105 -9.06 16.07 -13.82
C ALA A 105 -9.67 17.46 -13.99
N ARG A 106 -9.11 18.48 -13.31
CA ARG A 106 -9.56 19.88 -13.45
C ARG A 106 -9.32 20.44 -14.86
N SER A 107 -8.25 20.04 -15.52
CA SER A 107 -7.91 20.50 -16.88
C SER A 107 -8.73 19.83 -17.98
N ARG A 108 -9.36 18.68 -17.73
CA ARG A 108 -10.09 17.87 -18.74
C ARG A 108 -11.59 18.17 -18.84
N SER A 109 -12.06 19.25 -18.22
CA SER A 109 -13.47 19.65 -18.10
C SER A 109 -14.22 19.97 -19.41
N LYS A 110 -13.68 19.64 -20.60
CA LYS A 110 -14.38 19.86 -21.88
C LYS A 110 -14.40 18.71 -22.90
N VAL A 111 -13.63 17.63 -22.74
CA VAL A 111 -13.63 16.52 -23.73
C VAL A 111 -13.45 15.18 -23.00
N GLU A 112 -14.49 14.35 -23.10
CA GLU A 112 -14.53 12.90 -22.82
C GLU A 112 -14.22 12.40 -21.40
N LYS A 113 -15.29 11.97 -20.71
CA LYS A 113 -15.31 11.14 -19.49
C LYS A 113 -14.78 9.72 -19.74
N SER A 114 -13.57 9.56 -20.28
CA SER A 114 -12.97 8.23 -20.36
C SER A 114 -11.56 8.19 -19.72
N ARG A 115 -11.52 7.56 -18.54
CA ARG A 115 -10.37 6.88 -17.93
C ARG A 115 -9.15 7.72 -17.51
N SER A 116 -9.32 8.58 -16.50
CA SER A 116 -8.23 8.76 -15.52
C SER A 116 -8.75 8.60 -14.10
N SER A 117 -9.35 7.44 -13.80
CA SER A 117 -9.52 7.02 -12.42
C SER A 117 -8.12 6.84 -11.81
N LEU A 118 -7.97 7.24 -10.55
CA LEU A 118 -6.79 6.83 -9.81
C LEU A 118 -6.68 5.30 -9.82
N PRO A 119 -5.46 4.74 -9.64
CA PRO A 119 -5.32 3.33 -9.28
C PRO A 119 -6.22 3.04 -8.07
N SER A 120 -6.90 1.89 -8.04
CA SER A 120 -7.86 1.59 -6.95
C SER A 120 -7.20 1.58 -5.56
N CYS A 121 -5.92 1.20 -5.47
CA CYS A 121 -5.16 1.27 -4.21
C CYS A 121 -4.93 2.71 -3.70
N LEU A 122 -5.22 3.74 -4.50
CA LEU A 122 -5.12 5.15 -4.14
C LEU A 122 -6.51 5.81 -3.99
N GLU A 123 -7.59 5.04 -4.01
CA GLU A 123 -8.92 5.50 -3.58
C GLU A 123 -8.94 5.69 -2.07
N GLU A 124 -9.78 6.62 -1.58
CA GLU A 124 -9.76 7.08 -0.18
C GLU A 124 -9.87 5.93 0.82
N ASP A 125 -10.74 4.95 0.57
CA ASP A 125 -10.95 3.78 1.43
C ASP A 125 -9.76 2.80 1.47
N ASN A 126 -8.91 2.85 0.43
CA ASN A 126 -7.79 1.93 0.25
C ASN A 126 -6.44 2.52 0.69
N LEU A 127 -6.41 3.80 1.08
CA LEU A 127 -5.20 4.43 1.60
C LEU A 127 -4.78 3.81 2.94
N LEU A 128 -3.47 3.68 3.11
CA LEU A 128 -2.86 3.33 4.39
C LEU A 128 -2.98 4.53 5.34
N THR A 129 -3.78 4.36 6.39
CA THR A 129 -3.95 5.33 7.47
C THR A 129 -2.84 5.19 8.51
N ASP A 130 -2.72 6.14 9.44
CA ASP A 130 -1.80 6.00 10.57
C ASP A 130 -2.06 4.73 11.38
N ALA A 131 -3.33 4.35 11.58
CA ALA A 131 -3.69 3.10 12.25
C ALA A 131 -3.21 1.86 11.49
N ASP A 132 -3.28 1.89 10.15
CA ASP A 132 -2.75 0.81 9.32
C ASP A 132 -1.23 0.72 9.47
N TRP A 133 -0.52 1.84 9.47
CA TRP A 133 0.93 1.86 9.67
C TRP A 133 1.36 1.40 11.07
N GLU A 134 0.64 1.79 12.12
CA GLU A 134 0.90 1.30 13.48
C GLU A 134 0.70 -0.21 13.58
N ALA A 135 -0.36 -0.75 12.96
CA ALA A 135 -0.58 -2.20 12.88
C ALA A 135 0.55 -2.91 12.13
N LEU A 136 1.04 -2.33 11.02
CA LEU A 136 2.18 -2.87 10.28
C LEU A 136 3.48 -2.83 11.10
N ASN A 137 3.68 -1.78 11.90
CA ASN A 137 4.88 -1.61 12.71
C ASN A 137 5.01 -2.66 13.82
N TRP A 138 3.90 -3.29 14.23
CA TRP A 138 3.91 -4.40 15.17
C TRP A 138 4.71 -5.61 14.67
N PHE A 139 4.83 -5.80 13.35
CA PHE A 139 5.61 -6.89 12.75
C PHE A 139 7.11 -6.58 12.65
N SER A 140 7.53 -5.34 12.93
CA SER A 140 8.92 -4.88 12.81
C SER A 140 9.64 -4.76 14.16
N ASN A 141 8.98 -5.10 15.27
CA ASN A 141 9.55 -5.07 16.63
C ASN A 141 9.99 -6.46 17.12
#